data_AF-A0A352FSJ0-F1
#
_entry.id   AF-A0A352FSJ0-F1
#
_cell.length_a   1.000
_cell.length_b   1.000
_cell.length_c   1.000
_cell.angle_alpha   90.00
_cell.angle_beta   90.00
_cell.angle_gamma   90.00
#
_symmetry.space_group_name_H-M   'P 1'
#
loop_
_entity.id
_entity.type
_entity.pdbx_description
1 polymer ?
#
loop_
_entity_poly.entity_id
_entity_poly.type
_entity_poly.pdbx_seq_one_letter_code
_entity_poly.pdbx_strand_id
1 'polypeptide(L)' 'GVLDMTRGEMGTRGTPEIRAKEALDAARVMGLDARINLELPDGHIALNEQSRQSVVRAIRKCRPAVLFTSHWDDPHP' A
#
# COMPACT_ATOMS: atom_id res chain seq x y z
N GLY A 1 1.75 10.24 -5.86
CA GLY A 1 2.34 9.24 -4.95
C GLY A 1 1.45 8.02 -4.85
N VAL A 2 1.97 6.91 -4.34
CA VAL A 2 1.19 5.68 -4.06
C VAL A 2 1.48 5.18 -2.64
N LEU A 3 0.48 4.56 -2.03
CA LEU A 3 0.59 3.92 -0.72
C LEU A 3 0.08 2.50 -0.83
N ASP A 4 0.93 1.55 -0.46
CA ASP A 4 0.59 0.14 -0.32
C ASP A 4 0.24 -0.16 1.14
N MET A 5 -0.84 -0.89 1.38
CA MET A 5 -1.26 -1.25 2.74
C MET A 5 -0.35 -2.31 3.36
N THR A 6 0.12 -3.26 2.55
CA THR A 6 0.88 -4.45 2.95
C THR A 6 2.13 -4.57 2.08
N ARG A 7 3.09 -5.42 2.46
CA ARG A 7 4.24 -5.74 1.58
C ARG A 7 3.89 -6.81 0.55
N GLY A 8 2.73 -7.45 0.72
CA GLY A 8 2.30 -8.53 -0.15
C GLY A 8 3.04 -9.84 0.09
N GLU A 9 3.49 -10.07 1.32
CA GLU A 9 4.33 -11.21 1.70
C GLU A 9 3.64 -12.57 1.55
N MET A 10 2.31 -12.62 1.43
CA MET A 10 1.58 -13.88 1.17
C MET A 10 1.50 -14.23 -0.32
N GLY A 11 2.06 -13.41 -1.21
CA GLY A 11 2.14 -13.71 -2.62
C GLY A 11 2.91 -15.00 -2.89
N THR A 12 2.37 -15.85 -3.76
CA THR A 12 2.97 -17.15 -4.11
C THR A 12 4.16 -17.06 -5.06
N ARG A 13 4.53 -15.85 -5.50
CA ARG A 13 5.60 -15.59 -6.46
C ARG A 13 6.48 -14.42 -6.00
N GLY A 14 7.79 -14.57 -6.19
CA GLY A 14 8.80 -13.59 -5.81
C GLY A 14 9.18 -13.65 -4.32
N THR A 15 10.12 -12.81 -3.92
CA THR A 15 10.47 -12.55 -2.51
C THR A 15 10.10 -11.11 -2.13
N PRO A 16 9.98 -10.78 -0.83
CA PRO A 16 9.73 -9.40 -0.39
C PRO A 16 10.72 -8.39 -0.96
N GLU A 17 11.99 -8.76 -1.07
CA GLU A 17 13.05 -7.90 -1.62
C GLU A 17 12.86 -7.64 -3.11
N ILE A 18 12.48 -8.69 -3.86
CA ILE A 18 12.19 -8.58 -5.29
C ILE A 18 10.96 -7.68 -5.49
N ARG A 19 9.88 -7.91 -4.75
CA ARG A 19 8.67 -7.06 -4.80
C ARG A 19 8.97 -5.60 -4.47
N ALA A 20 9.80 -5.35 -3.45
CA ALA A 20 10.20 -4.00 -3.10
C ALA A 20 10.97 -3.31 -4.25
N LYS A 21 11.87 -4.03 -4.90
CA LYS A 21 12.60 -3.52 -6.07
C LYS A 21 11.67 -3.23 -7.24
N GLU A 22 10.79 -4.17 -7.59
CA GLU A 22 9.80 -4.00 -8.66
C GLU A 22 8.87 -2.80 -8.40
N ALA A 23 8.41 -2.65 -7.16
CA ALA A 23 7.56 -1.53 -6.74
C ALA A 23 8.27 -0.16 -6.87
N LEU A 24 9.57 -0.10 -6.55
CA LEU A 24 10.39 1.09 -6.73
C LEU A 24 10.62 1.40 -8.21
N ASP A 25 10.92 0.39 -9.02
CA ASP A 25 11.10 0.54 -10.46
C ASP A 25 9.81 1.03 -11.14
N ALA A 26 8.66 0.46 -10.78
CA ALA A 26 7.36 0.94 -11.25
C ALA A 26 7.09 2.39 -10.85
N ALA A 27 7.42 2.78 -9.61
CA ALA A 27 7.26 4.15 -9.15
C ALA A 27 8.12 5.15 -9.94
N ARG A 28 9.33 4.76 -10.33
CA ARG A 28 10.22 5.56 -11.19
C ARG A 28 9.63 5.74 -12.59
N VAL A 29 9.14 4.66 -13.20
CA VAL A 29 8.53 4.69 -14.54
C VAL A 29 7.29 5.59 -14.55
N MET A 30 6.47 5.55 -13.49
CA MET A 30 5.28 6.38 -13.36
C MET A 30 5.56 7.82 -12.90
N GLY A 31 6.79 8.16 -12.54
CA GLY A 31 7.15 9.50 -12.05
C GLY A 31 6.47 9.85 -10.71
N LEU A 32 6.31 8.89 -9.81
CA LEU A 32 5.64 9.14 -8.53
C LEU A 32 6.53 9.91 -7.55
N ASP A 33 6.01 10.97 -6.95
CA ASP A 33 6.74 11.77 -5.94
C ASP A 33 6.91 11.05 -4.59
N ALA A 34 6.13 10.01 -4.36
CA ALA A 34 6.15 9.24 -3.12
C ALA A 34 5.72 7.79 -3.36
N ARG A 35 6.42 6.87 -2.70
CA ARG A 35 6.02 5.47 -2.50
C ARG A 35 6.08 5.16 -1.01
N ILE A 36 4.95 4.76 -0.44
CA ILE A 36 4.82 4.48 1.00
C ILE A 36 4.28 3.06 1.16
N ASN A 37 4.77 2.31 2.14
CA ASN A 37 4.20 1.03 2.53
C ASN A 37 3.85 1.10 4.02
N LEU A 38 2.64 0.70 4.42
CA LEU A 38 2.21 0.70 5.83
C LEU A 38 2.60 -0.57 6.58
N GLU A 39 3.11 -1.59 5.88
CA GLU A 39 3.55 -2.87 6.42
C GLU A 39 2.50 -3.57 7.30
N LEU A 40 1.22 -3.37 6.97
CA LEU A 40 0.15 -4.14 7.61
C LEU A 40 0.24 -5.61 7.18
N PRO A 41 -0.21 -6.55 8.02
CA PRO A 41 -0.21 -7.96 7.68
C PRO A 41 -1.01 -8.24 6.41
N ASP A 42 -0.35 -8.85 5.42
CA ASP A 42 -0.99 -9.22 4.15
C ASP A 42 -2.11 -10.25 4.37
N GLY A 43 -3.19 -10.15 3.59
CA GLY A 43 -4.39 -11.00 3.72
C GLY A 43 -5.19 -10.85 5.02
N HIS A 44 -4.72 -10.01 5.96
CA HIS A 44 -5.29 -9.86 7.30
C HIS A 44 -5.42 -8.38 7.70
N ILE A 45 -5.81 -7.51 6.76
CA ILE A 45 -6.06 -6.09 7.04
C ILE A 45 -7.32 -5.98 7.92
N ALA A 46 -7.11 -5.87 9.23
CA ALA A 46 -8.19 -5.74 10.19
C ALA A 46 -8.69 -4.29 10.27
N LEU A 47 -10.02 -4.12 10.36
CA LEU A 47 -10.69 -2.86 10.68
C LEU A 47 -10.57 -2.54 12.17
N ASN A 48 -9.34 -2.26 12.62
CA ASN A 48 -9.03 -1.91 13.99
C ASN A 48 -8.41 -0.50 14.09
N GLU A 49 -8.23 -0.03 15.32
CA GLU A 49 -7.70 1.30 15.58
C GLU A 49 -6.27 1.48 15.06
N GLN A 50 -5.42 0.46 15.16
CA GLN A 50 -4.03 0.53 14.73
C GLN A 50 -3.92 0.74 13.21
N SER A 51 -4.63 -0.08 12.42
CA SER A 51 -4.70 0.05 10.96
C SER A 51 -5.25 1.42 10.56
N ARG A 52 -6.35 1.85 11.21
CA ARG A 52 -6.98 3.14 10.97
C ARG A 52 -6.02 4.31 11.23
N GLN A 53 -5.30 4.29 12.35
CA GLN A 53 -4.33 5.34 12.69
C GLN A 53 -3.18 5.41 11.69
N SER A 54 -2.68 4.27 11.19
CA SER A 54 -1.62 4.23 10.18
C SER A 54 -2.05 4.92 8.88
N VAL A 55 -3.26 4.62 8.39
CA VAL A 55 -3.83 5.27 7.20
C VAL A 55 -4.06 6.76 7.44
N VAL A 56 -4.67 7.13 8.57
CA VAL A 56 -4.93 8.54 8.93
C VAL A 56 -3.63 9.35 9.00
N ARG A 57 -2.56 8.79 9.57
CA ARG A 57 -1.24 9.44 9.61
C ARG A 57 -0.70 9.69 8.21
N ALA A 58 -0.80 8.72 7.31
CA ALA A 58 -0.33 8.86 5.94
C ALA A 58 -1.12 9.93 5.17
N ILE A 59 -2.46 9.91 5.25
CA ILE A 59 -3.33 10.91 4.61
C ILE A 59 -3.00 12.32 5.13
N ARG A 60 -2.84 12.48 6.45
CA ARG A 60 -2.50 13.78 7.06
C ARG A 60 -1.11 14.29 6.68
N LYS A 61 -0.15 13.39 6.48
CA LYS A 61 1.22 13.71 6.04
C LYS A 61 1.24 14.15 4.57
N CYS A 62 0.57 13.41 3.70
CA CYS A 62 0.60 13.66 2.25
C CYS A 62 -0.40 14.71 1.79
N ARG A 63 -1.48 14.95 2.56
CA ARG A 63 -2.57 15.89 2.25
C ARG A 63 -3.01 15.83 0.78
N PRO A 64 -3.39 14.65 0.26
CA PRO A 64 -3.78 14.52 -1.13
C PRO A 64 -5.07 15.29 -1.41
N ALA A 65 -5.16 15.94 -2.57
CA ALA A 65 -6.39 16.59 -3.02
C ALA A 65 -7.45 15.56 -3.49
N VAL A 66 -7.00 14.43 -4.04
CA VAL A 66 -7.84 13.32 -4.52
C VAL A 66 -7.23 12.02 -4.03
N LEU A 67 -8.08 11.09 -3.58
CA LEU A 67 -7.67 9.75 -3.14
C LEU A 67 -8.35 8.70 -4.04
N PHE A 68 -7.56 7.78 -4.57
CA PHE A 68 -8.04 6.58 -5.24
C PHE A 68 -7.87 5.39 -4.30
N THR A 69 -8.85 4.48 -4.27
CA THR A 69 -8.83 3.25 -3.47
C THR A 69 -9.34 2.08 -4.30
N SER A 70 -9.11 0.85 -3.84
CA SER A 70 -9.75 -0.33 -4.39
C SER A 70 -11.28 -0.21 -4.29
N HIS A 71 -11.97 -0.81 -5.26
CA HIS A 71 -13.42 -0.96 -5.21
C HIS A 71 -13.79 -1.97 -4.13
N TRP A 72 -14.93 -1.77 -3.46
CA TRP A 72 -15.35 -2.63 -2.34
C TRP A 72 -15.91 -3.98 -2.81
N ASP A 73 -16.46 -4.04 -4.03
CA ASP A 73 -16.91 -5.27 -4.68
C ASP A 73 -15.75 -5.84 -5.50
N ASP A 74 -14.78 -6.45 -4.82
CA ASP A 74 -13.62 -7.14 -5.37
C ASP A 74 -13.61 -8.58 -4.81
N PRO A 75 -13.32 -9.62 -5.62
CA PRO A 75 -13.23 -11.00 -5.13
C PRO A 75 -12.08 -11.21 -4.13
N HIS A 76 -11.14 -10.28 -4.03
CA HIS A 76 -10.10 -10.25 -3.01
C HIS A 76 -10.58 -9.46 -1.78
N PRO A 77 -10.75 -10.11 -0.62
CA PRO A 77 -11.26 -9.47 0.60
C PRO A 77 -10.27 -8.48 1.23
#